data_AF-A0A1U7LLN4-F1
#
_entry.id   AF-A0A1U7LLN4-F1
#
_cell.length_a   1.000
_cell.length_b   1.000
_cell.length_c   1.000
_cell.angle_alpha   90.00
_cell.angle_beta   90.00
_cell.angle_gamma   90.00
#
_symmetry.space_group_name_H-M   'P 1'
#
loop_
_entity.id
_entity.type
_entity.pdbx_description
1 polymer ?
#
loop_
_entity_poly.entity_id
_entity_poly.type
_entity_poly.pdbx_seq_one_letter_code
_entity_poly.pdbx_strand_id
1 'polypeptide(L)'
;MRCMQTTLDQKLMYSGNAWSEGLPLHIRDVDTDCKFPNYDPAFDQGHILARPSLEWSIHLFGYTIRLLAQTVAAIYSIKGPNPIKIAEIDKLFDEIDAEKPNWLTVDPTTTSHSQFFRQIATESCLARFLLYIHLPFQHNRAYPRSRGRAVEAAQRSMRVFCQFDDRPFEDLQMYRWFGEVWMISTPLLATLVLSMDLVSSRSHDSKSWELVERTEAALLRAPELTMVPASERVMNAIRQLVNERSNHDCAPGLAVPRIPKDLVGCSFMEKYVDPEKPNSLE
;
A
#
# COMPACT_ATOMS: atom_id res chain seq x y z
N MET A 1 30.05 -20.59 12.02
CA MET A 1 29.95 -21.26 10.70
C MET A 1 28.47 -21.25 10.31
N ARG A 2 28.13 -20.79 9.09
CA ARG A 2 26.79 -20.43 8.53
C ARG A 2 26.27 -19.02 8.85
N CYS A 3 26.96 -18.01 8.29
CA CYS A 3 26.48 -16.63 8.09
C CYS A 3 26.35 -16.33 6.57
N MET A 4 26.06 -17.34 5.75
CA MET A 4 25.97 -17.23 4.29
C MET A 4 24.68 -17.81 3.70
N GLN A 5 23.67 -18.11 4.52
CA GLN A 5 22.39 -18.64 4.04
C GLN A 5 21.38 -17.54 3.67
N THR A 6 21.51 -16.33 4.24
CA THR A 6 20.51 -15.24 4.13
C THR A 6 20.46 -14.56 2.75
N THR A 7 21.57 -14.52 2.00
CA THR A 7 21.61 -13.84 0.70
C THR A 7 21.03 -14.67 -0.44
N LEU A 8 21.03 -16.00 -0.33
CA LEU A 8 20.44 -16.88 -1.34
C LEU A 8 18.92 -16.97 -1.16
N ASP A 9 18.44 -17.01 0.09
CA ASP A 9 17.01 -17.06 0.40
C ASP A 9 16.29 -15.73 0.08
N GLN A 10 16.95 -14.58 0.26
CA GLN A 10 16.42 -13.31 -0.24
C GLN A 10 16.32 -13.29 -1.76
N LYS A 11 17.36 -13.74 -2.49
CA LYS A 11 17.32 -13.81 -3.95
C LYS A 11 16.22 -14.75 -4.45
N LEU A 12 15.97 -15.87 -3.78
CA LEU A 12 14.90 -16.82 -4.13
C LEU A 12 13.50 -16.24 -3.89
N MET A 13 13.29 -15.47 -2.82
CA MET A 13 12.04 -14.72 -2.62
C MET A 13 11.85 -13.60 -3.65
N TYR A 14 12.95 -12.99 -4.12
CA TYR A 14 12.91 -11.98 -5.17
C TYR A 14 12.87 -12.58 -6.59
N SER A 15 13.30 -13.82 -6.82
CA SER A 15 13.31 -14.46 -8.14
C SER A 15 12.14 -15.41 -8.38
N GLY A 16 11.29 -15.63 -7.38
CA GLY A 16 10.15 -16.56 -7.44
C GLY A 16 8.88 -15.98 -8.05
N ASN A 17 8.84 -14.68 -8.30
CA ASN A 17 7.66 -13.98 -8.80
C ASN A 17 8.08 -12.99 -9.90
N ALA A 18 7.58 -13.23 -11.12
CA ALA A 18 7.69 -12.35 -12.30
C ALA A 18 7.44 -10.85 -12.00
N TRP A 19 6.70 -10.59 -10.91
CA TRP A 19 6.52 -9.30 -10.24
C TRP A 19 7.78 -8.44 -10.06
N SER A 20 8.87 -8.97 -9.49
CA SER A 20 10.04 -8.17 -9.08
C SER A 20 10.86 -7.69 -10.28
N GLU A 21 10.71 -8.36 -11.42
CA GLU A 21 11.35 -8.06 -12.69
C GLU A 21 10.47 -7.16 -13.58
N GLY A 22 9.31 -6.73 -13.09
CA GLY A 22 8.34 -5.93 -13.86
C GLY A 22 7.73 -6.71 -15.03
N LEU A 23 7.82 -8.04 -15.02
CA LEU A 23 7.24 -8.87 -16.05
C LEU A 23 5.72 -8.94 -15.85
N PRO A 24 4.93 -8.82 -16.93
CA PRO A 24 3.48 -8.89 -16.84
C PRO A 24 3.04 -10.23 -16.25
N LEU A 25 2.03 -10.19 -15.37
CA LEU A 25 1.34 -11.40 -14.95
C LEU A 25 0.72 -12.06 -16.18
N HIS A 26 1.19 -13.26 -16.50
CA HIS A 26 0.74 -14.04 -17.65
C HIS A 26 -0.58 -14.80 -17.39
N ILE A 27 -1.13 -14.72 -16.17
CA ILE A 27 -2.41 -15.34 -15.81
C ILE A 27 -3.50 -14.28 -15.97
N ARG A 28 -4.36 -14.45 -16.98
CA ARG A 28 -5.58 -13.63 -17.17
C ARG A 28 -6.75 -14.35 -16.51
N ASP A 29 -7.81 -13.61 -16.16
CA ASP A 29 -9.06 -14.20 -15.65
C ASP A 29 -9.66 -15.25 -16.61
N VAL A 30 -9.38 -15.15 -17.92
CA VAL A 30 -9.80 -16.14 -18.93
C VAL A 30 -8.93 -17.40 -18.97
N ASP A 31 -7.75 -17.36 -18.34
CA ASP A 31 -6.80 -18.48 -18.30
C ASP A 31 -7.06 -19.39 -17.07
N THR A 32 -8.00 -19.02 -16.19
CA THR A 32 -8.42 -19.84 -15.05
C THR A 32 -9.69 -20.63 -15.40
N ASP A 33 -9.59 -21.96 -15.43
CA ASP A 33 -10.71 -22.89 -15.62
C ASP A 33 -11.49 -23.16 -14.32
N CYS A 34 -10.92 -22.77 -13.18
CA CYS A 34 -11.49 -22.93 -11.86
C CYS A 34 -12.29 -21.69 -11.45
N LYS A 35 -13.44 -21.91 -10.79
CA LYS A 35 -14.15 -20.82 -10.09
C LYS A 35 -13.28 -20.28 -8.96
N PHE A 36 -13.44 -18.99 -8.65
CA PHE A 36 -12.79 -18.42 -7.48
C PHE A 36 -13.18 -19.17 -6.20
N PRO A 37 -12.27 -19.27 -5.22
CA PRO A 37 -12.57 -19.90 -3.95
C PRO A 37 -13.81 -19.26 -3.32
N ASN A 38 -14.79 -20.07 -2.96
CA ASN A 38 -15.96 -19.67 -2.20
C ASN A 38 -16.14 -20.63 -1.02
N TYR A 39 -16.80 -20.17 0.04
CA TYR A 39 -17.22 -21.07 1.12
C TYR A 39 -18.50 -21.78 0.66
N ASP A 40 -18.47 -23.11 0.66
CA ASP A 40 -19.65 -23.94 0.41
C ASP A 40 -19.87 -24.88 1.60
N PRO A 41 -20.91 -24.65 2.41
CA PRO A 41 -21.23 -25.49 3.56
C PRO A 41 -21.32 -26.99 3.23
N ALA A 42 -21.71 -27.35 2.01
CA ALA A 42 -21.86 -28.74 1.58
C ALA A 42 -20.50 -29.43 1.36
N PHE A 43 -19.47 -28.71 0.92
CA PHE A 43 -18.13 -29.25 0.67
C PHE A 43 -17.18 -29.04 1.87
N ASP A 44 -17.35 -27.94 2.61
CA ASP A 44 -16.51 -27.58 3.77
C ASP A 44 -16.97 -28.25 5.08
N GLN A 45 -17.85 -29.26 4.97
CA GLN A 45 -18.37 -30.08 6.07
C GLN A 45 -18.99 -29.27 7.23
N GLY A 46 -19.48 -28.07 6.94
CA GLY A 46 -20.10 -27.19 7.93
C GLY A 46 -19.22 -26.91 9.16
N HIS A 47 -17.90 -26.97 9.05
CA HIS A 47 -17.03 -26.72 10.21
C HIS A 47 -17.10 -25.24 10.61
N ILE A 48 -18.02 -24.91 11.53
CA ILE A 48 -18.38 -23.53 11.93
C ILE A 48 -17.14 -22.72 12.34
N LEU A 49 -16.14 -23.38 12.94
CA LEU A 49 -14.89 -22.73 13.36
C LEU A 49 -13.93 -22.43 12.19
N ALA A 50 -14.05 -23.13 11.06
CA ALA A 50 -13.20 -22.91 9.89
C ALA A 50 -13.73 -21.76 9.00
N ARG A 51 -15.04 -21.52 9.05
CA ARG A 51 -15.72 -20.52 8.20
C ARG A 51 -15.10 -19.12 8.26
N PRO A 52 -14.86 -18.49 9.42
CA PRO A 52 -14.25 -17.15 9.44
C PRO A 52 -12.84 -17.14 8.85
N SER A 53 -12.07 -18.22 9.03
CA SER A 53 -10.74 -18.34 8.45
C SER A 53 -10.80 -18.45 6.93
N LEU A 54 -11.75 -19.22 6.40
CA LEU A 54 -11.92 -19.36 4.96
C LEU A 54 -12.48 -18.08 4.32
N GLU A 55 -13.49 -17.46 4.93
CA GLU A 55 -14.03 -16.17 4.47
C GLU A 55 -12.93 -15.10 4.41
N TRP A 56 -12.08 -15.02 5.45
CA TRP A 56 -10.93 -14.11 5.42
C TRP A 56 -9.93 -14.47 4.33
N SER A 57 -9.59 -15.74 4.13
CA SER A 57 -8.69 -16.17 3.06
C SER A 57 -9.27 -15.86 1.66
N ILE A 58 -10.57 -16.08 1.44
CA ILE A 58 -11.24 -15.72 0.20
C ILE A 58 -11.16 -14.22 -0.02
N HIS A 59 -11.40 -13.43 1.03
CA HIS A 59 -11.38 -11.98 0.91
C HIS A 59 -9.96 -11.43 0.71
N LEU A 60 -9.00 -11.86 1.54
CA LEU A 60 -7.61 -11.42 1.56
C LEU A 60 -6.73 -12.05 0.49
N PHE A 61 -7.11 -13.15 -0.15
CA PHE A 61 -6.32 -13.73 -1.24
C PHE A 61 -7.11 -13.76 -2.55
N GLY A 62 -8.39 -14.11 -2.53
CA GLY A 62 -9.21 -14.16 -3.75
C GLY A 62 -9.40 -12.78 -4.40
N TYR A 63 -9.83 -11.79 -3.63
CA TYR A 63 -10.17 -10.47 -4.18
C TYR A 63 -8.97 -9.52 -4.29
N THR A 64 -8.15 -9.46 -3.26
CA THR A 64 -6.95 -8.59 -3.19
C THR A 64 -5.85 -8.98 -4.18
N ILE A 65 -5.53 -10.28 -4.36
CA ILE A 65 -4.51 -10.70 -5.33
C ILE A 65 -4.99 -10.39 -6.75
N ARG A 66 -6.29 -10.57 -7.01
CA ARG A 66 -6.89 -10.19 -8.29
C ARG A 66 -6.76 -8.68 -8.54
N LEU A 67 -7.13 -7.86 -7.57
CA LEU A 67 -6.94 -6.40 -7.63
C LEU A 67 -5.48 -6.03 -7.87
N LEU A 68 -4.57 -6.68 -7.15
CA LEU A 68 -3.14 -6.45 -7.25
C LEU A 68 -2.61 -6.77 -8.65
N ALA A 69 -2.99 -7.91 -9.20
CA ALA A 69 -2.60 -8.35 -10.54
C ALA A 69 -3.08 -7.35 -11.61
N GLN A 70 -4.35 -6.94 -11.54
CA GLN A 70 -4.92 -5.98 -12.47
C GLN A 70 -4.28 -4.60 -12.34
N THR A 71 -4.03 -4.15 -11.09
CA THR A 71 -3.37 -2.87 -10.79
C THR A 71 -1.98 -2.84 -11.39
N VAL A 72 -1.18 -3.89 -11.18
CA VAL A 72 0.17 -3.95 -11.74
C VAL A 72 0.15 -4.02 -13.26
N ALA A 73 -0.72 -4.85 -13.84
CA ALA A 73 -0.88 -4.94 -15.28
C ALA A 73 -1.35 -3.62 -15.90
N ALA A 74 -2.08 -2.77 -15.16
CA ALA A 74 -2.53 -1.47 -15.65
C ALA A 74 -1.45 -0.39 -15.52
N ILE A 75 -0.71 -0.35 -14.40
CA ILE A 75 0.28 0.70 -14.11
C ILE A 75 1.61 0.44 -14.80
N TYR A 76 2.09 -0.80 -14.77
CA TYR A 76 3.43 -1.18 -15.23
C TYR A 76 3.43 -1.81 -16.61
N SER A 77 2.34 -1.67 -17.38
CA SER A 77 2.34 -2.15 -18.77
C SER A 77 3.29 -1.34 -19.63
N ILE A 78 3.89 -2.00 -20.63
CA ILE A 78 4.71 -1.34 -21.67
C ILE A 78 3.93 -0.25 -22.40
N LYS A 79 2.61 -0.39 -22.53
CA LYS A 79 1.73 0.58 -23.21
C LYS A 79 1.42 1.82 -22.36
N GLY A 80 1.98 1.91 -21.15
CA GLY A 80 1.67 2.93 -20.16
C GLY A 80 0.26 2.76 -19.58
N PRO A 81 -0.12 3.64 -18.65
CA PRO A 81 -1.40 3.51 -17.97
C PRO A 81 -2.61 3.90 -18.83
N ASN A 82 -3.65 3.07 -18.81
CA ASN A 82 -4.90 3.32 -19.51
C ASN A 82 -5.98 3.87 -18.55
N PRO A 83 -6.55 5.06 -18.81
CA PRO A 83 -7.55 5.65 -17.93
C PRO A 83 -8.79 4.83 -17.66
N ILE A 84 -9.30 4.18 -18.70
CA ILE A 84 -10.51 3.36 -18.62
C ILE A 84 -10.24 2.19 -17.68
N LYS A 85 -9.08 1.54 -17.83
CA LYS A 85 -8.68 0.42 -16.96
C LYS A 85 -8.51 0.84 -15.51
N ILE A 86 -7.91 2.01 -15.26
CA ILE A 86 -7.77 2.52 -13.88
C ILE A 86 -9.15 2.77 -13.25
N ALA A 87 -10.10 3.33 -14.01
CA ALA A 87 -11.47 3.53 -13.52
C ALA A 87 -12.22 2.19 -13.31
N GLU A 88 -12.00 1.19 -14.16
CA GLU A 88 -12.55 -0.16 -13.98
C GLU A 88 -12.00 -0.83 -12.71
N ILE A 89 -10.70 -0.70 -12.46
CA ILE A 89 -10.04 -1.24 -11.25
C ILE A 89 -10.52 -0.51 -10.00
N ASP A 90 -10.66 0.82 -10.03
CA ASP A 90 -11.21 1.62 -8.93
C ASP A 90 -12.67 1.20 -8.60
N LYS A 91 -13.49 0.95 -9.64
CA LYS A 91 -14.85 0.42 -9.46
C LYS A 91 -14.84 -0.98 -8.84
N LEU A 92 -13.97 -1.87 -9.30
CA LEU A 92 -13.82 -3.21 -8.74
C LEU A 92 -13.35 -3.15 -7.28
N PHE A 93 -12.49 -2.20 -6.94
CA PHE A 93 -12.09 -1.94 -5.56
C PHE A 93 -13.29 -1.55 -4.70
N ASP A 94 -14.13 -0.62 -5.16
CA ASP A 94 -15.33 -0.20 -4.42
C ASP A 94 -16.32 -1.35 -4.22
N GLU A 95 -16.49 -2.23 -5.21
CA GLU A 95 -17.30 -3.45 -5.11
C GLU A 95 -16.75 -4.40 -4.02
N ILE A 96 -15.44 -4.65 -4.03
CA ILE A 96 -14.78 -5.51 -3.05
C ILE A 96 -14.85 -4.92 -1.63
N ASP A 97 -14.63 -3.61 -1.47
CA ASP A 97 -14.70 -2.96 -0.15
C ASP A 97 -16.15 -2.94 0.38
N ALA A 98 -17.14 -2.83 -0.50
CA ALA A 98 -18.57 -2.92 -0.14
C ALA A 98 -19.01 -4.35 0.23
N GLU A 99 -18.44 -5.38 -0.40
CA GLU A 99 -18.70 -6.79 -0.09
C GLU A 99 -17.92 -7.30 1.13
N LYS A 100 -17.05 -6.48 1.71
CA LYS A 100 -16.25 -6.82 2.89
C LYS A 100 -17.16 -7.22 4.06
N PRO A 101 -17.00 -8.44 4.62
CA PRO A 101 -17.71 -8.84 5.83
C PRO A 101 -17.52 -7.84 6.98
N ASN A 102 -18.62 -7.46 7.66
CA ASN A 102 -18.57 -6.49 8.75
C ASN A 102 -17.55 -6.86 9.85
N TRP A 103 -17.36 -8.14 10.13
CA TRP A 103 -16.41 -8.61 11.14
C TRP A 103 -14.93 -8.39 10.76
N LEU A 104 -14.64 -8.15 9.47
CA LEU A 104 -13.33 -7.74 8.94
C LEU A 104 -13.13 -6.21 8.95
N THR A 105 -14.15 -5.43 9.31
CA THR A 105 -13.96 -3.99 9.56
C THR A 105 -13.16 -3.80 10.83
N VAL A 106 -12.19 -2.89 10.80
CA VAL A 106 -11.31 -2.64 11.94
C VAL A 106 -12.09 -2.07 13.11
N ASP A 107 -12.08 -2.82 14.21
CA ASP A 107 -12.70 -2.43 15.47
C ASP A 107 -11.63 -2.42 16.59
N PRO A 108 -11.26 -1.23 17.11
CA PRO A 108 -10.29 -1.07 18.20
C PRO A 108 -10.69 -1.80 19.48
N THR A 109 -11.95 -2.17 19.65
CA THR A 109 -12.46 -2.89 20.83
C THR A 109 -12.35 -4.41 20.71
N THR A 110 -11.93 -4.93 19.54
CA THR A 110 -11.74 -6.37 19.30
C THR A 110 -10.74 -6.94 20.30
N THR A 111 -11.15 -7.94 21.09
CA THR A 111 -10.30 -8.57 22.11
C THR A 111 -9.48 -9.74 21.54
N SER A 112 -9.98 -10.43 20.53
CA SER A 112 -9.26 -11.52 19.86
C SER A 112 -8.12 -10.97 19.01
N HIS A 113 -6.87 -11.24 19.39
CA HIS A 113 -5.70 -10.76 18.66
C HIS A 113 -5.68 -11.26 17.21
N SER A 114 -6.09 -12.52 16.99
CA SER A 114 -6.18 -13.08 15.65
C SER A 114 -7.21 -12.37 14.80
N GLN A 115 -8.40 -12.09 15.36
CA GLN A 115 -9.42 -11.35 14.63
C GLN A 115 -8.98 -9.91 14.34
N PHE A 116 -8.40 -9.23 15.33
CA PHE A 116 -7.88 -7.88 15.16
C PHE A 116 -6.81 -7.83 14.08
N PHE A 117 -5.87 -8.78 14.08
CA PHE A 117 -4.89 -8.89 13.01
C PHE A 117 -5.53 -9.07 11.64
N ARG A 118 -6.54 -9.93 11.50
CA ARG A 118 -7.25 -10.13 10.22
C ARG A 118 -7.89 -8.84 9.72
N GLN A 119 -8.51 -8.07 10.60
CA GLN A 119 -9.09 -6.77 10.28
C GLN A 119 -8.02 -5.78 9.80
N ILE A 120 -6.94 -5.61 10.58
CA ILE A 120 -5.82 -4.72 10.27
C ILE A 120 -5.17 -5.12 8.94
N ALA A 121 -4.97 -6.42 8.73
CA ALA A 121 -4.32 -6.93 7.53
C ALA A 121 -5.16 -6.68 6.28
N THR A 122 -6.47 -6.98 6.33
CA THR A 122 -7.39 -6.71 5.24
C THR A 122 -7.44 -5.22 4.89
N GLU A 123 -7.63 -4.35 5.89
CA GLU A 123 -7.73 -2.92 5.66
C GLU A 123 -6.42 -2.31 5.15
N SER A 124 -5.28 -2.78 5.68
CA SER A 124 -3.94 -2.37 5.22
C SER A 124 -3.69 -2.77 3.76
N CYS A 125 -4.12 -3.97 3.34
CA CYS A 125 -4.02 -4.39 1.95
C CYS A 125 -4.87 -3.52 1.02
N LEU A 126 -6.14 -3.26 1.39
CA LEU A 126 -7.04 -2.41 0.61
C LEU A 126 -6.48 -0.99 0.47
N ALA A 127 -6.06 -0.37 1.58
CA ALA A 127 -5.44 0.95 1.56
C ALA A 127 -4.18 0.99 0.68
N ARG A 128 -3.34 -0.07 0.71
CA ARG A 128 -2.15 -0.16 -0.14
C ARG A 128 -2.52 -0.22 -1.62
N PHE A 129 -3.51 -1.02 -2.02
CA PHE A 129 -3.92 -1.10 -3.43
C PHE A 129 -4.51 0.21 -3.91
N LEU A 130 -5.33 0.86 -3.08
CA LEU A 130 -5.90 2.14 -3.45
C LEU A 130 -4.81 3.22 -3.63
N LEU A 131 -3.79 3.23 -2.76
CA LEU A 131 -2.59 4.04 -2.95
C LEU A 131 -1.89 3.71 -4.27
N TYR A 132 -1.65 2.43 -4.56
CA TYR A 132 -0.97 2.01 -5.79
C TYR A 132 -1.73 2.44 -7.05
N ILE A 133 -3.06 2.26 -7.07
CA ILE A 133 -3.92 2.63 -8.19
C ILE A 133 -3.81 4.14 -8.47
N HIS A 134 -3.88 4.98 -7.44
CA HIS A 134 -4.08 6.42 -7.64
C HIS A 134 -2.84 7.29 -7.50
N LEU A 135 -1.81 6.87 -6.77
CA LEU A 135 -0.60 7.66 -6.54
C LEU A 135 0.07 8.10 -7.86
N PRO A 136 0.22 7.25 -8.90
CA PRO A 136 0.80 7.68 -10.18
C PRO A 136 -0.01 8.76 -10.91
N PHE A 137 -1.31 8.90 -10.60
CA PHE A 137 -2.22 9.81 -11.28
C PHE A 137 -2.63 11.01 -10.44
N GLN A 138 -2.11 11.17 -9.21
CA GLN A 138 -2.54 12.21 -8.28
C GLN A 138 -2.38 13.65 -8.83
N HIS A 139 -1.40 13.87 -9.73
CA HIS A 139 -1.16 15.16 -10.39
C HIS A 139 -1.68 15.21 -11.83
N ASN A 140 -2.28 14.11 -12.31
CA ASN A 140 -2.75 14.03 -13.68
C ASN A 140 -4.15 14.65 -13.79
N ARG A 141 -4.26 15.75 -14.56
CA ARG A 141 -5.52 16.48 -14.77
C ARG A 141 -6.62 15.63 -15.43
N ALA A 142 -6.26 14.58 -16.15
CA ALA A 142 -7.23 13.64 -16.71
C ALA A 142 -7.93 12.78 -15.64
N TYR A 143 -7.43 12.76 -14.41
CA TYR A 143 -7.93 11.96 -13.29
C TYR A 143 -8.15 12.79 -12.03
N PRO A 144 -9.13 13.71 -12.04
CA PRO A 144 -9.34 14.64 -10.92
C PRO A 144 -9.67 13.94 -9.60
N ARG A 145 -10.18 12.70 -9.64
CA ARG A 145 -10.50 11.90 -8.44
C ARG A 145 -9.28 11.24 -7.80
N SER A 146 -8.21 10.99 -8.55
CA SER A 146 -7.06 10.21 -8.05
C SER A 146 -6.37 10.86 -6.86
N ARG A 147 -6.27 12.20 -6.82
CA ARG A 147 -5.74 12.90 -5.65
C ARG A 147 -6.55 12.60 -4.39
N GLY A 148 -7.88 12.74 -4.47
CA GLY A 148 -8.78 12.47 -3.33
C GLY A 148 -8.70 11.03 -2.85
N ARG A 149 -8.68 10.07 -3.79
CA ARG A 149 -8.56 8.64 -3.49
C ARG A 149 -7.21 8.27 -2.87
N ALA A 150 -6.11 8.85 -3.36
CA ALA A 150 -4.79 8.65 -2.78
C ALA A 150 -4.71 9.20 -1.34
N VAL A 151 -5.28 10.38 -1.08
CA VAL A 151 -5.37 10.96 0.27
C VAL A 151 -6.24 10.10 1.19
N GLU A 152 -7.41 9.63 0.72
CA GLU A 152 -8.27 8.71 1.47
C GLU A 152 -7.51 7.44 1.85
N ALA A 153 -6.84 6.82 0.88
CA ALA A 153 -6.04 5.61 1.07
C ALA A 153 -4.89 5.82 2.06
N ALA A 154 -4.20 6.98 1.97
CA ALA A 154 -3.15 7.35 2.90
C ALA A 154 -3.70 7.43 4.34
N GLN A 155 -4.79 8.16 4.54
CA GLN A 155 -5.41 8.29 5.86
C GLN A 155 -5.89 6.94 6.42
N ARG A 156 -6.49 6.08 5.59
CA ARG A 156 -6.89 4.71 5.99
C ARG A 156 -5.67 3.93 6.49
N SER A 157 -4.58 3.89 5.71
CA SER A 157 -3.35 3.20 6.10
C SER A 157 -2.75 3.73 7.40
N MET A 158 -2.73 5.05 7.58
CA MET A 158 -2.17 5.70 8.77
C MET A 158 -2.98 5.38 10.03
N ARG A 159 -4.32 5.46 9.96
CA ARG A 159 -5.21 5.14 11.09
C ARG A 159 -5.06 3.70 11.54
N VAL A 160 -5.05 2.77 10.57
CA VAL A 160 -4.89 1.33 10.81
C VAL A 160 -3.54 1.04 11.46
N PHE A 161 -2.47 1.67 10.99
CA PHE A 161 -1.15 1.50 11.59
C PHE A 161 -1.08 2.06 13.02
N CYS A 162 -1.67 3.23 13.29
CA CYS A 162 -1.74 3.77 14.65
C CYS A 162 -2.50 2.82 15.58
N GLN A 163 -3.63 2.25 15.15
CA GLN A 163 -4.39 1.28 15.95
C GLN A 163 -3.62 -0.02 16.19
N PHE A 164 -2.78 -0.43 15.24
CA PHE A 164 -1.87 -1.56 15.41
C PHE A 164 -0.78 -1.26 16.43
N ASP A 165 -0.21 -0.05 16.40
CA ASP A 165 0.83 0.39 17.33
C ASP A 165 0.31 0.65 18.76
N ASP A 166 -0.96 1.05 18.92
CA ASP A 166 -1.58 1.25 20.23
C ASP A 166 -1.71 -0.05 21.06
N ARG A 167 -1.57 -1.22 20.42
CA ARG A 167 -1.68 -2.52 21.10
C ARG A 167 -0.38 -2.90 21.80
N PRO A 168 -0.46 -3.58 22.96
CA PRO A 168 0.72 -4.14 23.59
C PRO A 168 1.53 -4.99 22.60
N PHE A 169 2.85 -4.80 22.62
CA PHE A 169 3.73 -5.45 21.65
C PHE A 169 3.63 -6.98 21.72
N GLU A 170 3.51 -7.51 22.93
CA GLU A 170 3.43 -8.94 23.23
C GLU A 170 2.18 -9.60 22.62
N ASP A 171 1.09 -8.85 22.49
CA ASP A 171 -0.18 -9.36 21.96
C ASP A 171 -0.11 -9.64 20.45
N LEU A 172 0.73 -8.87 19.74
CA LEU A 172 0.81 -8.87 18.28
C LEU A 172 2.18 -9.29 17.73
N GLN A 173 3.13 -9.67 18.58
CA GLN A 173 4.49 -10.02 18.17
C GLN A 173 4.51 -11.07 17.06
N MET A 174 3.69 -12.12 17.15
CA MET A 174 3.62 -13.16 16.13
C MET A 174 3.11 -12.63 14.78
N TYR A 175 2.28 -11.60 14.78
CA TYR A 175 1.66 -11.02 13.59
C TYR A 175 2.52 -9.96 12.93
N ARG A 176 3.36 -9.26 13.70
CA ARG A 176 4.37 -8.31 13.21
C ARG A 176 5.29 -8.95 12.17
N TRP A 177 5.71 -10.20 12.41
CA TRP A 177 6.54 -10.96 11.48
C TRP A 177 5.85 -11.27 10.14
N PHE A 178 4.55 -11.57 10.14
CA PHE A 178 3.79 -11.83 8.90
C PHE A 178 3.57 -10.58 8.04
N GLY A 179 3.55 -9.40 8.67
CA GLY A 179 3.27 -8.12 8.04
C GLY A 179 4.50 -7.32 7.61
N GLU A 180 5.68 -7.77 7.99
CA GLU A 180 6.85 -6.93 8.31
C GLU A 180 7.14 -5.82 7.28
N VAL A 181 7.18 -6.16 5.98
CA VAL A 181 7.55 -5.19 4.94
C VAL A 181 6.38 -4.32 4.48
N TRP A 182 5.20 -4.91 4.26
CA TRP A 182 4.08 -4.18 3.65
C TRP A 182 3.26 -3.39 4.67
N MET A 183 3.21 -3.85 5.93
CA MET A 183 2.54 -3.14 7.03
C MET A 183 3.31 -1.89 7.49
N ILE A 184 4.62 -1.78 7.20
CA ILE A 184 5.40 -0.58 7.50
C ILE A 184 5.59 0.31 6.27
N SER A 185 5.90 -0.27 5.11
CA SER A 185 6.14 0.55 3.91
C SER A 185 4.91 1.33 3.46
N THR A 186 3.70 0.78 3.66
CA THR A 186 2.45 1.49 3.32
C THR A 186 2.23 2.73 4.19
N PRO A 187 2.18 2.64 5.54
CA PRO A 187 1.99 3.83 6.38
C PRO A 187 3.15 4.83 6.26
N LEU A 188 4.38 4.39 6.01
CA LEU A 188 5.50 5.29 5.73
C LEU A 188 5.25 6.13 4.46
N LEU A 189 4.87 5.48 3.36
CA LEU A 189 4.52 6.15 2.11
C LEU A 189 3.28 7.03 2.27
N ALA A 190 2.25 6.52 2.94
CA ALA A 190 1.01 7.25 3.22
C ALA A 190 1.27 8.55 3.99
N THR A 191 2.12 8.49 5.03
CA THR A 191 2.50 9.65 5.84
C THR A 191 3.21 10.69 4.99
N LEU A 192 4.14 10.27 4.12
CA LEU A 192 4.79 11.18 3.16
C LEU A 192 3.76 11.82 2.20
N VAL A 193 2.90 11.01 1.58
CA VAL A 193 1.90 11.47 0.61
C VAL A 193 0.95 12.49 1.24
N LEU A 194 0.40 12.19 2.42
CA LEU A 194 -0.50 13.10 3.12
C LEU A 194 0.22 14.39 3.52
N SER A 195 1.45 14.30 4.05
CA SER A 195 2.24 15.48 4.42
C SER A 195 2.51 16.38 3.22
N MET A 196 2.89 15.81 2.08
CA MET A 196 3.10 16.56 0.84
C MET A 196 1.81 17.21 0.34
N ASP A 197 0.67 16.51 0.43
CA ASP A 197 -0.63 17.06 0.04
C ASP A 197 -1.02 18.26 0.92
N LEU A 198 -0.86 18.15 2.24
CA LEU A 198 -1.16 19.22 3.19
C LEU A 198 -0.28 20.44 2.98
N VAL A 199 1.04 20.26 2.82
CA VAL A 199 1.97 21.37 2.55
C VAL A 199 1.68 22.03 1.21
N SER A 200 1.55 21.24 0.13
CA SER A 200 1.33 21.78 -1.22
C SER A 200 0.01 22.53 -1.35
N SER A 201 -1.01 22.13 -0.60
CA SER A 201 -2.30 22.80 -0.54
C SER A 201 -2.39 23.91 0.52
N ARG A 202 -1.33 24.11 1.32
CA ARG A 202 -1.34 25.02 2.49
C ARG A 202 -2.53 24.74 3.42
N SER A 203 -2.82 23.47 3.65
CA SER A 203 -3.95 23.04 4.47
C SER A 203 -3.63 23.20 5.95
N HIS A 204 -4.57 23.82 6.67
CA HIS A 204 -4.57 23.91 8.14
C HIS A 204 -5.46 22.84 8.78
N ASP A 205 -5.74 21.72 8.09
CA ASP A 205 -6.53 20.62 8.65
C ASP A 205 -5.80 19.96 9.83
N SER A 206 -6.12 20.43 11.03
CA SER A 206 -5.56 19.96 12.29
C SER A 206 -5.67 18.44 12.47
N LYS A 207 -6.75 17.81 12.02
CA LYS A 207 -6.95 16.36 12.20
C LYS A 207 -6.01 15.55 11.31
N SER A 208 -5.82 15.98 10.07
CA SER A 208 -4.87 15.31 9.17
C SER A 208 -3.44 15.50 9.63
N TRP A 209 -3.09 16.68 10.15
CA TRP A 209 -1.77 16.93 10.73
C TRP A 209 -1.52 16.12 12.02
N GLU A 210 -2.49 16.04 12.92
CA GLU A 210 -2.42 15.18 14.11
C GLU A 210 -2.20 13.72 13.71
N LEU A 211 -2.88 13.25 12.66
CA LEU A 211 -2.69 11.91 12.12
C LEU A 211 -1.26 11.71 11.58
N VAL A 212 -0.68 12.71 10.90
CA VAL A 212 0.73 12.69 10.44
C VAL A 212 1.69 12.55 11.62
N GLU A 213 1.59 13.43 12.61
CA GLU A 213 2.48 13.44 13.78
C GLU A 213 2.38 12.14 14.58
N ARG A 214 1.14 11.66 14.78
CA ARG A 214 0.89 10.40 15.49
C ARG A 214 1.48 9.20 14.73
N THR A 215 1.32 9.16 13.41
CA THR A 215 1.84 8.06 12.58
C THR A 215 3.36 8.11 12.52
N GLU A 216 3.97 9.28 12.43
CA GLU A 216 5.43 9.43 12.51
C GLU A 216 5.98 8.87 13.82
N ALA A 217 5.36 9.24 14.95
CA ALA A 217 5.77 8.74 16.26
C ALA A 217 5.63 7.22 16.38
N ALA A 218 4.56 6.64 15.82
CA ALA A 218 4.37 5.19 15.75
C ALA A 218 5.43 4.51 14.87
N LEU A 219 5.75 5.08 13.71
CA LEU A 219 6.77 4.54 12.80
C LEU A 219 8.14 4.50 13.48
N LEU A 220 8.48 5.49 14.31
CA LEU A 220 9.75 5.51 15.05
C LEU A 220 9.85 4.44 16.13
N ARG A 221 8.72 3.96 16.66
CA ARG A 221 8.68 2.86 17.63
C ARG A 221 8.72 1.49 16.97
N ALA A 222 8.44 1.41 15.66
CA ALA A 222 8.37 0.14 14.94
C ALA A 222 9.79 -0.42 14.65
N PRO A 223 10.22 -1.53 15.29
CA PRO A 223 11.51 -2.17 14.99
C PRO A 223 11.67 -2.57 13.51
N GLU A 224 10.56 -2.92 12.86
CA GLU A 224 10.50 -3.35 11.46
C GLU A 224 10.93 -2.25 10.47
N LEU A 225 10.88 -0.96 10.87
CA LEU A 225 11.29 0.17 10.03
C LEU A 225 12.77 0.08 9.60
N THR A 226 13.60 -0.56 10.41
CA THR A 226 15.04 -0.79 10.13
C THR A 226 15.25 -1.71 8.93
N MET A 227 14.25 -2.53 8.57
CA MET A 227 14.29 -3.45 7.44
C MET A 227 13.83 -2.82 6.12
N VAL A 228 13.21 -1.64 6.16
CA VAL A 228 12.68 -0.96 4.97
C VAL A 228 13.78 -0.11 4.32
N PRO A 229 14.22 -0.42 3.08
CA PRO A 229 15.20 0.40 2.39
C PRO A 229 14.70 1.84 2.23
N ALA A 230 15.61 2.80 2.43
CA ALA A 230 15.32 4.24 2.37
C ALA A 230 14.37 4.78 3.44
N SER A 231 13.99 3.99 4.46
CA SER A 231 13.10 4.46 5.54
C SER A 231 13.60 5.73 6.22
N GLU A 232 14.90 5.80 6.54
CA GLU A 232 15.54 6.98 7.12
C GLU A 232 15.34 8.24 6.27
N ARG A 233 15.54 8.14 4.95
CA ARG A 233 15.37 9.27 4.02
C ARG A 233 13.92 9.75 3.99
N VAL A 234 12.97 8.81 3.95
CA VAL A 234 11.54 9.14 3.94
C VAL A 234 11.10 9.77 5.27
N MET A 235 11.56 9.24 6.40
CA MET A 235 11.28 9.82 7.72
C MET A 235 11.85 11.23 7.85
N ASN A 236 13.06 11.47 7.34
CA ASN A 236 13.64 12.82 7.33
C ASN A 236 12.82 13.79 6.46
N ALA A 237 12.32 13.34 5.30
CA ALA A 237 11.44 14.16 4.47
C ALA A 237 10.11 14.48 5.17
N ILE A 238 9.50 13.50 5.86
CA ILE A 238 8.28 13.72 6.67
C ILE A 238 8.52 14.80 7.72
N ARG A 239 9.61 14.71 8.49
CA ARG A 239 9.98 15.71 9.50
C ARG A 239 10.18 17.10 8.92
N GLN A 240 10.81 17.20 7.75
CA GLN A 240 10.97 18.48 7.07
C GLN A 240 9.61 19.10 6.74
N LEU A 241 8.68 18.32 6.19
CA LEU A 241 7.32 18.78 5.87
C LEU A 241 6.52 19.20 7.11
N VAL A 242 6.67 18.46 8.23
CA VAL A 242 6.07 18.83 9.52
C VAL A 242 6.65 20.15 10.05
N ASN A 243 7.96 20.37 9.90
CA ASN A 243 8.59 21.64 10.29
C ASN A 243 8.16 22.81 9.39
N GLU A 244 7.93 22.58 8.09
CA GLU A 244 7.44 23.61 7.17
C GLU A 244 6.06 24.15 7.58
N ARG A 245 5.17 23.29 8.10
CA ARG A 245 3.90 23.73 8.72
C ARG A 245 4.14 24.78 9.81
N SER A 246 5.04 24.48 10.74
CA SER A 246 5.36 25.36 11.89
C SER A 246 5.90 26.73 11.45
N ASN A 247 6.65 26.75 10.34
CA ASN A 247 7.18 27.99 9.76
C ASN A 247 6.11 28.80 9.01
N HIS A 248 5.15 28.15 8.36
CA HIS A 248 4.04 28.82 7.68
C HIS A 248 3.04 29.45 8.64
N ASP A 249 2.82 28.86 9.82
CA ASP A 249 2.02 29.47 10.89
C ASP A 249 2.71 30.72 11.49
N CYS A 250 4.02 30.90 11.25
CA CYS A 250 4.80 32.05 11.75
C CYS A 250 5.10 33.14 10.70
N ALA A 251 4.89 32.90 9.41
CA ALA A 251 5.24 33.87 8.36
C ALA A 251 4.30 33.78 7.12
N PRO A 252 3.35 34.71 6.94
CA PRO A 252 2.59 34.80 5.71
C PRO A 252 3.48 35.41 4.62
N GLY A 253 4.08 34.59 3.75
CA GLY A 253 4.76 35.14 2.56
C GLY A 253 5.81 34.30 1.82
N LEU A 254 6.17 33.10 2.27
CA LEU A 254 7.24 32.33 1.60
C LEU A 254 6.72 31.40 0.49
N ALA A 255 7.46 31.42 -0.62
CA ALA A 255 7.19 30.66 -1.84
C ALA A 255 7.28 29.15 -1.60
N VAL A 256 6.44 28.39 -2.31
CA VAL A 256 6.37 26.92 -2.25
C VAL A 256 7.75 26.31 -2.57
N PRO A 257 8.34 25.49 -1.69
CA PRO A 257 9.59 24.81 -1.99
C PRO A 257 9.41 23.86 -3.18
N ARG A 258 10.37 23.89 -4.12
CA ARG A 258 10.43 22.90 -5.20
C ARG A 258 10.93 21.59 -4.60
N ILE A 259 10.15 20.52 -4.77
CA ILE A 259 10.53 19.15 -4.40
C ILE A 259 11.91 18.83 -5.04
N PRO A 260 12.87 18.32 -4.26
CA PRO A 260 14.13 17.79 -4.80
C PRO A 260 13.82 16.70 -5.84
N LYS A 261 14.26 16.89 -7.09
CA LYS A 261 13.98 15.95 -8.20
C LYS A 261 14.50 14.52 -7.92
N ASP A 262 15.47 14.42 -7.04
CA ASP A 262 16.12 13.23 -6.52
C ASP A 262 15.24 12.37 -5.58
N LEU A 263 14.11 12.89 -5.07
CA LEU A 263 13.11 12.08 -4.34
C LEU A 263 12.08 11.41 -5.26
N VAL A 264 11.91 11.91 -6.50
CA VAL A 264 11.07 11.28 -7.54
C VAL A 264 11.87 10.24 -8.34
N GLY A 265 13.20 10.22 -8.16
CA GLY A 265 14.12 9.27 -8.74
C GLY A 265 14.22 7.95 -7.98
N CYS A 266 13.11 7.25 -7.74
CA CYS A 266 13.18 5.79 -7.65
C CYS A 266 13.48 5.28 -9.07
N SER A 267 14.77 5.28 -9.41
CA SER A 267 15.36 4.74 -10.63
C SER A 267 15.06 3.24 -10.73
N PHE A 268 13.88 2.91 -11.26
CA PHE A 268 13.58 1.61 -11.84
C PHE A 268 13.22 1.73 -13.34
N MET A 269 13.04 2.96 -13.86
CA MET A 269 12.57 3.19 -15.24
C MET A 269 13.64 3.72 -16.23
N GLU A 270 14.80 4.19 -15.78
CA GLU A 270 15.77 4.82 -16.70
C GLU A 270 16.63 3.84 -17.53
N LYS A 271 16.44 2.53 -17.40
CA LYS A 271 17.27 1.54 -18.14
C LYS A 271 16.65 0.93 -19.39
N TYR A 272 15.43 1.25 -19.78
CA TYR A 272 14.73 0.50 -20.85
C TYR A 272 14.18 1.30 -22.02
N VAL A 273 14.52 2.58 -22.16
CA VAL A 273 14.22 3.32 -23.39
C VAL A 273 15.47 4.02 -23.85
N ASP A 274 16.20 3.38 -24.77
CA ASP A 274 17.13 4.06 -25.67
C ASP A 274 16.29 4.48 -26.90
N PRO A 275 15.88 5.76 -27.01
CA PRO A 275 14.95 6.18 -28.05
C PRO A 275 15.60 6.33 -29.44
N GLU A 276 16.88 5.99 -29.61
CA GLU A 276 17.61 6.27 -30.86
C GLU A 276 18.00 5.06 -31.71
N LYS A 277 17.48 3.85 -31.45
CA LYS A 277 17.66 2.72 -32.39
C LYS A 277 16.38 2.39 -33.16
N PRO A 278 16.26 2.80 -34.43
CA PRO A 278 15.29 2.20 -35.32
C PRO A 278 15.68 0.73 -35.54
N ASN A 279 14.83 -0.19 -35.09
CA ASN A 279 14.90 -1.59 -35.50
C ASN A 279 14.58 -1.66 -37.01
N SER A 280 15.63 -1.65 -37.84
CA SER A 280 15.56 -2.21 -39.18
C SER A 280 15.48 -3.74 -39.03
N LEU A 281 14.29 -4.29 -39.20
CA LEU A 281 14.10 -5.73 -39.40
C LEU A 281 13.91 -5.97 -40.89
N GLU A 282 14.95 -6.51 -41.52
CA GLU A 282 14.80 -7.60 -42.50
C GLU A 282 14.58 -8.91 -41.75
#